data_AF-C5LQF5-F1
#
_entry.id   AF-C5LQF5-F1
#
_cell.length_a   1.000
_cell.length_b   1.000
_cell.length_c   1.000
_cell.angle_alpha   90.00
_cell.angle_beta   90.00
_cell.angle_gamma   90.00
#
_symmetry.space_group_name_H-M   'P 1'
#
loop_
_entity.id
_entity.type
_entity.pdbx_description
1 polymer ?
#
loop_
_entity_poly.entity_id
_entity_poly.type
_entity_poly.pdbx_seq_one_letter_code
_entity_poly.pdbx_strand_id
1 'polypeptide(L)'
;MGSLSHAYLLLYNTVQTLGWAYILYEALMGPLPAVSGKVIEPLYLFQGLAVLEILHSVFGLVRASPVITTIQVYSRLQLIYLHYRCSEVADSSPGLLPMVLAWSITEVVRYSYLGLHMSVGAPGFLKWLRYTLFLVLYPLGVYGEMRVIYDVLPVVDREGILSVAMPNSYNFSFNFAVFLKSLLAIYLPGLYVQYTHMLHQRSKQLGGHAKKSQ
;
A
#
# COMPACT_ATOMS: atom_id res chain seq x y z
N MET A 1 -13.15 -21.24 -11.37
CA MET A 1 -12.61 -20.16 -12.21
C MET A 1 -12.35 -20.76 -13.58
N GLY A 2 -12.70 -20.06 -14.66
CA GLY A 2 -12.34 -20.53 -16.00
C GLY A 2 -10.81 -20.50 -16.18
N SER A 3 -10.30 -21.35 -17.08
CA SER A 3 -8.87 -21.42 -17.42
C SER A 3 -8.28 -20.04 -17.79
N LEU A 4 -9.06 -19.23 -18.53
CA LEU A 4 -8.70 -17.88 -18.94
C LEU A 4 -8.50 -16.92 -17.74
N SER A 5 -9.42 -16.93 -16.77
CA SER A 5 -9.33 -16.09 -15.56
C SER A 5 -8.12 -16.46 -14.71
N HIS A 6 -7.78 -17.75 -14.67
CA HIS A 6 -6.62 -18.23 -13.94
C HIS A 6 -5.31 -17.78 -14.61
N ALA A 7 -5.18 -17.93 -15.93
CA ALA A 7 -4.02 -17.46 -16.68
C ALA A 7 -3.84 -15.94 -16.60
N TYR A 8 -4.93 -15.18 -16.70
CA TYR A 8 -4.93 -13.73 -16.55
C TYR A 8 -4.40 -13.29 -15.17
N LEU A 9 -4.92 -13.88 -14.09
CA LEU A 9 -4.48 -13.53 -12.74
C LEU A 9 -3.03 -13.97 -12.49
N LEU A 10 -2.58 -15.09 -13.04
CA LEU A 10 -1.19 -15.51 -12.95
C LEU A 10 -0.26 -14.50 -13.64
N LEU A 11 -0.63 -14.04 -14.83
CA LEU A 11 0.11 -13.01 -15.56
C LEU A 11 0.12 -11.69 -14.77
N TYR A 12 -1.04 -11.25 -14.27
CA TYR A 12 -1.16 -10.03 -13.47
C TYR A 12 -0.26 -10.07 -12.23
N ASN A 13 -0.31 -11.15 -11.45
CA ASN A 13 0.52 -11.28 -10.25
C ASN A 13 2.02 -11.36 -10.60
N THR A 14 2.39 -12.00 -11.71
CA THR A 14 3.78 -12.05 -12.18
C THR A 14 4.28 -10.66 -12.56
N VAL A 15 3.52 -9.92 -13.36
CA VAL A 15 3.87 -8.55 -13.78
C VAL A 15 4.00 -7.62 -12.58
N GLN A 16 3.03 -7.67 -11.65
CA GLN A 16 3.10 -6.89 -10.41
C GLN A 16 4.32 -7.28 -9.57
N THR A 17 4.63 -8.56 -9.43
CA THR A 17 5.82 -9.02 -8.68
C THR A 17 7.11 -8.45 -9.27
N LEU A 18 7.29 -8.53 -10.58
CA LEU A 18 8.47 -8.01 -11.27
C LEU A 18 8.58 -6.48 -11.15
N GLY A 19 7.44 -5.78 -11.27
CA GLY A 19 7.37 -4.33 -11.12
C GLY A 19 7.80 -3.85 -9.75
N TRP A 20 7.23 -4.41 -8.70
CA TRP A 20 7.60 -4.07 -7.33
C TRP A 20 9.02 -4.51 -6.96
N ALA A 21 9.53 -5.59 -7.57
CA ALA A 21 10.92 -5.99 -7.42
C ALA A 21 11.88 -4.99 -8.08
N TYR A 22 11.51 -4.44 -9.24
CA TYR A 22 12.27 -3.38 -9.89
C TYR A 22 12.30 -2.10 -9.05
N ILE A 23 11.16 -1.67 -8.52
CA ILE A 23 11.07 -0.52 -7.59
C ILE A 23 11.97 -0.74 -6.37
N LEU A 24 11.91 -1.94 -5.78
CA LEU A 24 12.75 -2.29 -4.62
C LEU A 24 14.25 -2.24 -4.96
N TYR A 25 14.64 -2.78 -6.12
CA TYR A 25 16.02 -2.76 -6.58
C TYR A 25 16.54 -1.33 -6.75
N GLU A 26 15.79 -0.48 -7.46
CA GLU A 26 16.17 0.92 -7.66
C GLU A 26 16.17 1.72 -6.34
N ALA A 27 15.24 1.43 -5.42
CA ALA A 27 15.21 2.07 -4.11
C ALA A 27 16.41 1.70 -3.22
N LEU A 28 16.95 0.48 -3.36
CA LEU A 28 18.12 0.03 -2.62
C LEU A 28 19.45 0.47 -3.26
N MET A 29 19.50 0.54 -4.59
CA MET A 29 20.70 0.91 -5.35
C MET A 29 20.82 2.42 -5.60
N GLY A 30 19.74 3.17 -5.38
CA GLY A 30 19.69 4.62 -5.56
C GLY A 30 20.49 5.40 -4.50
N PRO A 31 20.77 6.69 -4.76
CA PRO A 31 21.50 7.54 -3.83
C PRO A 31 20.66 7.84 -2.58
N LEU A 32 21.07 7.34 -1.41
CA LEU A 32 20.44 7.71 -0.14
C LEU A 32 20.69 9.19 0.19
N PRO A 33 19.73 9.93 0.76
CA PRO A 33 18.36 9.53 1.16
C PRO A 33 17.28 9.81 0.10
N ALA A 34 17.65 10.34 -1.06
CA ALA A 34 16.71 10.82 -2.07
C ALA A 34 16.16 9.67 -2.92
N VAL A 35 14.85 9.61 -3.07
CA VAL A 35 14.23 8.65 -3.98
C VAL A 35 14.29 9.21 -5.40
N SER A 36 15.02 8.53 -6.28
CA SER A 36 15.17 8.95 -7.67
C SER A 36 13.84 8.86 -8.43
N GLY A 37 13.65 9.70 -9.44
CA GLY A 37 12.49 9.63 -10.35
C GLY A 37 12.30 8.26 -11.00
N LYS A 38 13.39 7.48 -11.15
CA LYS A 38 13.35 6.08 -11.60
C LYS A 38 12.54 5.13 -10.70
N VAL A 39 12.37 5.48 -9.44
CA VAL A 39 11.56 4.74 -8.47
C VAL A 39 10.11 5.25 -8.48
N ILE A 40 9.93 6.57 -8.63
CA ILE A 40 8.62 7.23 -8.56
C ILE A 40 7.74 6.92 -9.77
N GLU A 41 8.28 6.94 -10.99
CA GLU A 41 7.48 6.66 -12.19
C GLU A 41 6.89 5.24 -12.19
N PRO A 42 7.68 4.17 -11.94
CA PRO A 42 7.11 2.83 -11.82
C PRO A 42 6.19 2.71 -10.61
N LEU A 43 6.48 3.39 -9.50
CA LEU A 43 5.61 3.40 -8.32
C LEU A 43 4.19 3.88 -8.68
N TYR A 44 4.07 4.96 -9.47
CA TYR A 44 2.77 5.45 -9.95
C TYR A 44 2.06 4.42 -10.81
N LEU A 45 2.77 3.79 -11.74
CA LEU A 45 2.21 2.79 -12.64
C LEU A 45 1.70 1.57 -11.86
N PHE A 46 2.54 0.94 -11.03
CA PHE A 46 2.21 -0.30 -10.33
C PHE A 46 1.19 -0.08 -9.21
N GLN A 47 1.21 1.09 -8.55
CA GLN A 47 0.16 1.48 -7.61
C GLN A 47 -1.17 1.79 -8.33
N GLY A 48 -1.12 2.38 -9.52
CA GLY A 48 -2.31 2.57 -10.38
C GLY A 48 -2.91 1.26 -10.86
N LEU A 49 -2.09 0.27 -11.21
CA LEU A 49 -2.54 -1.07 -11.58
C LEU A 49 -3.31 -1.78 -10.45
N ALA A 50 -3.08 -1.41 -9.18
CA ALA A 50 -3.82 -1.98 -8.05
C ALA A 50 -5.33 -1.63 -8.08
N VAL A 51 -5.76 -0.64 -8.85
CA VAL A 51 -7.19 -0.37 -9.10
C VAL A 51 -7.88 -1.59 -9.74
N LEU A 52 -7.15 -2.37 -10.53
CA LEU A 52 -7.69 -3.61 -11.11
C LEU A 52 -8.08 -4.63 -10.02
N GLU A 53 -7.47 -4.60 -8.83
CA GLU A 53 -7.84 -5.48 -7.72
C GLU A 53 -9.24 -5.19 -7.20
N ILE A 54 -9.67 -3.92 -7.27
CA ILE A 54 -11.04 -3.53 -6.94
C ILE A 54 -11.99 -4.23 -7.92
N LEU A 55 -11.68 -4.17 -9.23
CA LEU A 55 -12.46 -4.85 -10.25
C LEU A 55 -12.46 -6.38 -10.04
N HIS A 56 -11.31 -6.97 -9.73
CA HIS A 56 -11.22 -8.41 -9.44
C HIS A 56 -12.09 -8.82 -8.25
N SER A 57 -12.17 -7.97 -7.23
CA SER A 57 -13.01 -8.20 -6.06
C SER A 57 -14.50 -8.04 -6.41
N VAL A 58 -14.87 -6.99 -7.16
CA VAL A 58 -16.25 -6.71 -7.58
C VAL A 58 -16.82 -7.81 -8.47
N PHE A 59 -16.04 -8.29 -9.45
CA PHE A 59 -16.46 -9.36 -10.35
C PHE A 59 -16.29 -10.77 -9.75
N GLY A 60 -15.87 -10.87 -8.47
CA GLY A 60 -15.71 -12.16 -7.80
C GLY A 60 -14.58 -13.04 -8.36
N LEU A 61 -13.63 -12.46 -9.10
CA LEU A 61 -12.43 -13.15 -9.56
C LEU A 61 -11.53 -13.55 -8.37
N VAL A 62 -11.54 -12.75 -7.31
CA VAL A 62 -10.82 -13.00 -6.06
C VAL A 62 -11.79 -12.97 -4.89
N ARG A 63 -11.59 -13.87 -3.91
CA ARG A 63 -12.36 -13.91 -2.65
C ARG A 63 -11.88 -12.81 -1.70
N ALA A 64 -12.13 -11.55 -2.06
CA ALA A 64 -11.85 -10.39 -1.24
C ALA A 64 -13.09 -9.48 -1.17
N SER A 65 -13.24 -8.74 -0.06
CA SER A 65 -14.33 -7.78 0.07
C SER A 65 -14.03 -6.55 -0.80
N PRO A 66 -14.88 -6.20 -1.77
CA PRO A 66 -14.67 -5.05 -2.65
C PRO A 66 -14.48 -3.73 -1.87
N VAL A 67 -15.24 -3.57 -0.77
CA VAL A 67 -15.18 -2.38 0.07
C VAL A 67 -13.81 -2.25 0.74
N ILE A 68 -13.31 -3.35 1.32
CA ILE A 68 -12.01 -3.34 1.99
C ILE A 68 -10.87 -3.13 0.99
N THR A 69 -10.90 -3.81 -0.16
CA THR A 69 -9.92 -3.62 -1.24
C THR A 69 -9.92 -2.16 -1.71
N THR A 70 -11.11 -1.54 -1.86
CA THR A 70 -11.23 -0.14 -2.29
C THR A 70 -10.59 0.81 -1.28
N ILE A 71 -10.87 0.64 0.01
CA ILE A 71 -10.30 1.49 1.06
C ILE A 71 -8.76 1.38 1.07
N GLN A 72 -8.23 0.16 0.95
CA GLN A 72 -6.79 -0.09 0.93
C GLN A 72 -6.10 0.55 -0.28
N VAL A 73 -6.67 0.37 -1.48
CA VAL A 73 -6.12 0.92 -2.72
C VAL A 73 -6.24 2.45 -2.72
N TYR A 74 -7.38 2.99 -2.29
CA TYR A 74 -7.61 4.44 -2.21
C TYR A 74 -6.62 5.13 -1.27
N SER A 75 -6.36 4.56 -0.08
CA SER A 75 -5.42 5.12 0.89
C SER A 75 -4.03 5.36 0.28
N ARG A 76 -3.56 4.41 -0.54
CA ARG A 76 -2.26 4.54 -1.24
C ARG A 76 -2.31 5.45 -2.46
N LEU A 77 -3.39 5.41 -3.23
CA LEU A 77 -3.56 6.32 -4.38
C LEU A 77 -3.62 7.78 -3.93
N GLN A 78 -4.20 8.07 -2.78
CA GLN A 78 -4.18 9.40 -2.19
C GLN A 78 -2.75 9.88 -1.91
N LEU A 79 -1.89 9.03 -1.36
CA LEU A 79 -0.48 9.35 -1.12
C LEU A 79 0.29 9.59 -2.42
N ILE A 80 0.05 8.76 -3.44
CA ILE A 80 0.61 8.96 -4.78
C ILE A 80 0.17 10.30 -5.37
N TYR A 81 -1.12 10.65 -5.22
CA TYR A 81 -1.64 11.92 -5.68
C TYR A 81 -1.00 13.11 -4.93
N LEU A 82 -0.85 13.01 -3.60
CA LEU A 82 -0.17 14.03 -2.80
C LEU A 82 1.28 14.20 -3.22
N HIS A 83 1.99 13.10 -3.46
CA HIS A 83 3.37 13.13 -3.95
C HIS A 83 3.44 13.80 -5.33
N TYR A 84 2.54 13.45 -6.26
CA TYR A 84 2.48 14.08 -7.59
C TYR A 84 2.23 15.59 -7.51
N ARG A 85 1.37 16.04 -6.60
CA ARG A 85 1.02 17.46 -6.45
C ARG A 85 2.06 18.27 -5.67
N CYS A 86 2.81 17.63 -4.78
CA CYS A 86 3.75 18.29 -3.89
C CYS A 86 5.14 17.65 -3.99
N SER A 87 5.58 17.31 -5.21
CA SER A 87 6.79 16.51 -5.45
C SER A 87 8.04 17.15 -4.83
N GLU A 88 8.21 18.47 -4.97
CA GLU A 88 9.36 19.19 -4.41
C GLU A 88 9.57 18.95 -2.90
N VAL A 89 8.48 18.93 -2.14
CA VAL A 89 8.52 18.71 -0.69
C VAL A 89 8.51 17.22 -0.35
N ALA A 90 7.75 16.43 -1.10
CA ALA A 90 7.60 15.00 -0.85
C ALA A 90 8.90 14.22 -1.18
N ASP A 91 9.63 14.59 -2.23
CA ASP A 91 10.94 14.03 -2.60
C ASP A 91 12.00 14.27 -1.51
N SER A 92 11.89 15.41 -0.83
CA SER A 92 12.78 15.80 0.26
C SER A 92 12.37 15.21 1.62
N SER A 93 11.22 14.54 1.70
CA SER A 93 10.71 14.00 2.96
C SER A 93 11.51 12.77 3.38
N PRO A 94 12.00 12.70 4.64
CA PRO A 94 12.66 11.50 5.16
C PRO A 94 11.70 10.31 5.27
N GLY A 95 10.39 10.51 5.10
CA GLY A 95 9.38 9.46 5.09
C GLY A 95 9.25 8.72 3.76
N LEU A 96 9.72 9.30 2.65
CA LEU A 96 9.50 8.75 1.31
C LEU A 96 10.22 7.41 1.12
N LEU A 97 11.51 7.35 1.43
CA LEU A 97 12.30 6.12 1.32
C LEU A 97 11.76 4.96 2.18
N PRO A 98 11.52 5.10 3.50
CA PRO A 98 10.99 4.01 4.31
C PRO A 98 9.58 3.57 3.85
N MET A 99 8.75 4.50 3.36
CA MET A 99 7.46 4.16 2.76
C MET A 99 7.65 3.28 1.52
N VAL A 100 8.48 3.70 0.57
CA VAL A 100 8.72 2.97 -0.68
C VAL A 100 9.32 1.59 -0.41
N LEU A 101 10.29 1.47 0.49
CA LEU A 101 10.87 0.17 0.86
C LEU A 101 9.83 -0.74 1.51
N ALA A 102 9.06 -0.23 2.48
CA ALA A 102 8.01 -1.00 3.15
C ALA A 102 6.95 -1.49 2.17
N TRP A 103 6.50 -0.62 1.25
CA TRP A 103 5.54 -0.97 0.21
C TRP A 103 6.11 -2.03 -0.72
N SER A 104 7.28 -1.77 -1.31
CA SER A 104 7.85 -2.66 -2.33
C SER A 104 8.12 -4.06 -1.80
N ILE A 105 8.71 -4.19 -0.60
CA ILE A 105 8.94 -5.52 0.00
C ILE A 105 7.60 -6.23 0.27
N THR A 106 6.62 -5.51 0.83
CA THR A 106 5.29 -6.09 1.13
C THR A 106 4.61 -6.57 -0.14
N GLU A 107 4.66 -5.78 -1.22
CA GLU A 107 4.02 -6.09 -2.49
C GLU A 107 4.70 -7.24 -3.21
N VAL A 108 6.04 -7.27 -3.28
CA VAL A 108 6.79 -8.39 -3.85
C VAL A 108 6.37 -9.71 -3.19
N VAL A 109 6.31 -9.75 -1.86
CA VAL A 109 5.93 -10.96 -1.13
C VAL A 109 4.46 -11.31 -1.34
N ARG A 110 3.57 -10.32 -1.39
CA ARG A 110 2.12 -10.51 -1.60
C ARG A 110 1.85 -11.13 -2.97
N TYR A 111 2.34 -10.51 -4.05
CA TYR A 111 2.09 -10.97 -5.41
C TYR A 111 2.83 -12.27 -5.72
N SER A 112 4.06 -12.47 -5.20
CA SER A 112 4.78 -13.75 -5.31
C SER A 112 3.99 -14.89 -4.67
N TYR A 113 3.44 -14.66 -3.47
CA TYR A 113 2.62 -15.65 -2.78
C TYR A 113 1.35 -15.97 -3.57
N LEU A 114 0.64 -14.96 -4.08
CA LEU A 114 -0.58 -15.15 -4.86
C LEU A 114 -0.30 -15.90 -6.17
N GLY A 115 0.73 -15.50 -6.92
CA GLY A 115 1.13 -16.16 -8.16
C GLY A 115 1.50 -17.64 -7.95
N LEU A 116 2.37 -17.93 -6.98
CA LEU A 116 2.81 -19.30 -6.68
C LEU A 116 1.72 -20.16 -6.06
N HIS A 117 0.83 -19.58 -5.24
CA HIS A 117 -0.34 -20.29 -4.72
C HIS A 117 -1.28 -20.75 -5.83
N MET A 118 -1.37 -19.98 -6.92
CA MET A 118 -2.21 -20.31 -8.05
C MET A 118 -1.58 -21.37 -8.97
N SER A 119 -0.26 -21.36 -9.16
CA SER A 119 0.42 -22.26 -10.11
C SER A 119 0.82 -23.61 -9.53
N VAL A 120 1.62 -23.63 -8.47
CA VAL A 120 2.29 -24.86 -7.98
C VAL A 120 1.99 -25.17 -6.51
N GLY A 121 1.29 -24.27 -5.82
CA GLY A 121 1.12 -24.29 -4.36
C GLY A 121 2.22 -23.47 -3.69
N ALA A 122 1.84 -22.44 -2.93
CA ALA A 122 2.80 -21.49 -2.38
C ALA A 122 3.72 -22.15 -1.34
N PRO A 123 5.05 -21.99 -1.47
CA PRO A 123 6.01 -22.49 -0.48
C PRO A 123 5.68 -21.99 0.92
N GLY A 124 5.80 -22.87 1.93
CA GLY A 124 5.60 -22.52 3.33
C GLY A 124 6.48 -21.35 3.79
N PHE A 125 7.67 -21.20 3.19
CA PHE A 125 8.57 -20.06 3.42
C PHE A 125 7.94 -18.71 3.04
N LEU A 126 7.31 -18.58 1.87
CA LEU A 126 6.66 -17.33 1.46
C LEU A 126 5.44 -17.01 2.34
N LYS A 127 4.71 -18.05 2.77
CA LYS A 127 3.65 -17.90 3.76
C LYS A 127 4.22 -17.32 5.06
N TRP A 128 5.30 -17.90 5.57
CA TRP A 128 5.97 -17.42 6.78
C TRP A 128 6.47 -15.98 6.64
N LEU A 129 7.09 -15.66 5.50
CA LEU A 129 7.61 -14.33 5.20
C LEU A 129 6.49 -13.28 5.23
N ARG A 130 5.37 -13.56 4.56
CA ARG A 130 4.17 -12.70 4.57
C ARG A 130 3.66 -12.42 5.98
N TYR A 131 3.59 -13.44 6.83
CA TYR A 131 3.09 -13.32 8.21
C TYR A 131 4.17 -12.95 9.23
N THR A 132 5.39 -12.62 8.81
CA THR A 132 6.48 -12.21 9.73
C THR A 132 7.00 -10.83 9.38
N LEU A 133 7.19 -10.51 8.11
CA LEU A 133 7.69 -9.21 7.67
C LEU A 133 6.78 -8.05 8.09
N PHE A 134 5.47 -8.26 8.18
CA PHE A 134 4.54 -7.21 8.60
C PHE A 134 4.88 -6.65 9.99
N LEU A 135 5.56 -7.40 10.86
CA LEU A 135 5.92 -6.94 12.20
C LEU A 135 6.82 -5.70 12.16
N VAL A 136 7.71 -5.60 11.17
CA VAL A 136 8.66 -4.50 11.00
C VAL A 136 8.21 -3.55 9.89
N LEU A 137 7.77 -4.09 8.75
CA LEU A 137 7.43 -3.27 7.58
C LEU A 137 6.17 -2.44 7.80
N TYR A 138 5.22 -2.91 8.61
CA TYR A 138 3.96 -2.18 8.82
C TYR A 138 4.17 -0.88 9.61
N PRO A 139 4.86 -0.88 10.79
CA PRO A 139 5.22 0.37 11.46
C PRO A 139 6.11 1.28 10.61
N LEU A 140 7.06 0.70 9.86
CA LEU A 140 7.97 1.46 8.99
C LEU A 140 7.22 2.19 7.86
N GLY A 141 6.32 1.47 7.19
CA GLY A 141 5.50 2.03 6.12
C GLY A 141 4.59 3.13 6.66
N VAL A 142 3.90 2.88 7.76
CA VAL A 142 2.99 3.87 8.38
C VAL A 142 3.74 5.12 8.83
N TYR A 143 4.92 4.97 9.43
CA TYR A 143 5.78 6.12 9.74
C TYR A 143 6.12 6.93 8.49
N GLY A 144 6.51 6.27 7.41
CA GLY A 144 6.83 6.92 6.14
C GLY A 144 5.64 7.68 5.55
N GLU A 145 4.47 7.03 5.48
CA GLU A 145 3.22 7.64 4.99
C GLU A 145 2.82 8.87 5.81
N MET A 146 2.79 8.74 7.14
CA MET A 146 2.44 9.85 8.03
C MET A 146 3.43 11.01 7.92
N ARG A 147 4.72 10.72 7.78
CA ARG A 147 5.76 11.74 7.64
C ARG A 147 5.63 12.50 6.32
N VAL A 148 5.39 11.80 5.21
CA VAL A 148 5.16 12.45 3.90
C VAL A 148 3.91 13.33 3.97
N ILE A 149 2.79 12.84 4.53
CA ILE A 149 1.56 13.64 4.69
C ILE A 149 1.84 14.89 5.54
N TYR A 150 2.55 14.74 6.64
CA TYR A 150 2.89 15.86 7.53
C TYR A 150 3.73 16.93 6.82
N ASP A 151 4.73 16.52 6.03
CA ASP A 151 5.62 17.44 5.33
C ASP A 151 4.90 18.19 4.19
N VAL A 152 3.99 17.53 3.46
CA VAL A 152 3.23 18.18 2.36
C VAL A 152 2.04 19.01 2.85
N LEU A 153 1.57 18.78 4.08
CA LEU A 153 0.38 19.44 4.64
C LEU A 153 0.41 20.98 4.56
N PRO A 154 1.52 21.69 4.86
CA PRO A 154 1.58 23.14 4.73
C PRO A 154 1.42 23.63 3.29
N VAL A 155 1.89 22.87 2.31
CA VAL A 155 1.72 23.18 0.88
C VAL A 155 0.25 23.01 0.48
N VAL A 156 -0.36 21.90 0.90
CA VAL A 156 -1.79 21.62 0.65
C VAL A 156 -2.68 22.71 1.24
N ASP A 157 -2.39 23.18 2.47
CA ASP A 157 -3.15 24.24 3.15
C ASP A 157 -2.98 25.60 2.44
N ARG A 158 -1.77 25.91 1.96
CA ARG A 158 -1.47 27.17 1.25
C ARG A 158 -2.10 27.22 -0.13
N GLU A 159 -1.97 26.15 -0.91
CA GLU A 159 -2.43 26.10 -2.29
C GLU A 159 -3.91 25.71 -2.43
N GLY A 160 -4.56 25.33 -1.32
CA GLY A 160 -5.95 24.88 -1.34
C GLY A 160 -6.16 23.65 -2.22
N ILE A 161 -5.16 22.76 -2.32
CA ILE A 161 -5.22 21.57 -3.17
C ILE A 161 -6.45 20.75 -2.77
N LEU A 162 -7.34 20.47 -3.75
CA LEU A 162 -8.61 19.75 -3.56
C LEU A 162 -9.57 20.38 -2.52
N SER A 163 -9.37 21.65 -2.15
CA SER A 163 -10.29 22.37 -1.26
C SER A 163 -11.32 23.12 -2.09
N VAL A 164 -12.60 22.88 -1.84
CA VAL A 164 -13.71 23.53 -2.55
C VAL A 164 -14.32 24.57 -1.63
N ALA A 165 -13.96 25.84 -1.84
CA ALA A 165 -14.60 26.96 -1.18
C ALA A 165 -15.90 27.31 -1.94
N MET A 166 -17.05 27.15 -1.29
CA MET A 166 -18.33 27.62 -1.82
C MET A 166 -18.71 28.97 -1.17
N PRO A 167 -19.32 29.90 -1.92
CA PRO A 167 -19.60 31.27 -1.45
C PRO A 167 -20.75 31.39 -0.43
N ASN A 168 -21.34 30.29 0.04
CA ASN A 168 -22.51 30.31 0.93
C ASN A 168 -22.17 29.78 2.33
N SER A 169 -22.49 30.56 3.37
CA SER A 169 -22.13 30.30 4.78
C SER A 169 -22.79 29.07 5.41
N TYR A 170 -23.81 28.49 4.76
CA TYR A 170 -24.59 27.35 5.26
C TYR A 170 -24.30 26.02 4.56
N ASN A 171 -23.35 25.97 3.60
CA ASN A 171 -23.00 24.73 2.89
C ASN A 171 -21.61 24.23 3.26
N PHE A 172 -21.50 22.92 3.44
CA PHE A 172 -20.29 22.20 3.82
C PHE A 172 -19.12 22.53 2.86
N SER A 173 -18.18 23.36 3.33
CA SER A 173 -16.91 23.61 2.63
C SER A 173 -15.96 22.45 2.90
N PHE A 174 -15.57 21.72 1.85
CA PHE A 174 -14.60 20.63 2.00
C PHE A 174 -13.19 21.21 1.98
N ASN A 175 -12.55 21.24 3.15
CA ASN A 175 -11.14 21.59 3.28
C ASN A 175 -10.31 20.30 3.33
N PHE A 176 -9.50 20.08 2.29
CA PHE A 176 -8.69 18.87 2.17
C PHE A 176 -7.57 18.81 3.20
N ALA A 177 -7.01 19.95 3.63
CA ALA A 177 -6.02 19.98 4.71
C ALA A 177 -6.63 19.55 6.06
N VAL A 178 -7.88 19.91 6.35
CA VAL A 178 -8.62 19.42 7.53
C VAL A 178 -8.84 17.91 7.42
N PHE A 179 -9.20 17.41 6.23
CA PHE A 179 -9.29 15.98 5.98
C PHE A 179 -7.95 15.27 6.26
N LEU A 180 -6.82 15.76 5.75
CA LEU A 180 -5.49 15.16 6.00
C LEU A 180 -5.09 15.22 7.48
N LYS A 181 -5.39 16.32 8.18
CA LYS A 181 -5.18 16.43 9.64
C LYS A 181 -5.99 15.37 10.40
N SER A 182 -7.25 15.16 10.00
CA SER A 182 -8.09 14.10 10.60
C SER A 182 -7.57 12.70 10.27
N LEU A 183 -7.05 12.49 9.06
CA LEU A 183 -6.46 11.22 8.64
C LEU A 183 -5.23 10.89 9.50
N LEU A 184 -4.33 11.86 9.72
CA LEU A 184 -3.18 11.69 10.63
C LEU A 184 -3.61 11.31 12.06
N ALA A 185 -4.71 11.87 12.56
CA ALA A 185 -5.25 11.52 13.87
C ALA A 185 -5.84 10.10 13.92
N ILE A 186 -6.51 9.66 12.84
CA ILE A 186 -7.12 8.33 12.72
C ILE A 186 -6.06 7.25 12.44
N TYR A 187 -4.91 7.61 11.87
CA TYR A 187 -3.85 6.66 11.53
C TYR A 187 -3.32 5.89 12.75
N LEU A 188 -3.21 6.54 13.92
CA LEU A 188 -2.77 5.89 15.17
C LEU A 188 -3.73 4.79 15.68
N PRO A 189 -5.04 5.06 15.88
CA PRO A 189 -5.98 4.00 16.26
C PRO A 189 -6.16 2.96 15.14
N GLY A 190 -6.13 3.38 13.87
CA GLY A 190 -6.18 2.49 12.71
C GLY A 190 -5.01 1.50 12.68
N LEU A 191 -3.79 1.98 12.98
CA LEU A 191 -2.59 1.16 13.12
C LEU A 191 -2.81 0.06 14.15
N TYR A 192 -3.31 0.40 15.33
CA TYR A 192 -3.55 -0.58 16.41
C TYR A 192 -4.54 -1.67 16.00
N VAL A 193 -5.69 -1.29 15.42
CA VAL A 193 -6.73 -2.24 15.00
C VAL A 193 -6.23 -3.17 13.90
N GLN A 194 -5.59 -2.62 12.87
CA GLN A 194 -5.08 -3.43 11.76
C GLN A 194 -3.91 -4.33 12.20
N TYR A 195 -3.01 -3.81 13.03
CA TYR A 195 -1.85 -4.58 13.52
C TYR A 195 -2.28 -5.74 14.41
N THR A 196 -3.20 -5.50 15.35
CA THR A 196 -3.77 -6.57 16.19
C THR A 196 -4.50 -7.61 15.35
N HIS A 197 -5.26 -7.21 14.34
CA HIS A 197 -5.90 -8.16 13.43
C HIS A 197 -4.87 -9.02 12.67
N MET A 198 -3.77 -8.43 12.20
CA MET A 198 -2.68 -9.17 11.53
C MET A 198 -1.97 -10.14 12.48
N LEU A 199 -1.79 -9.79 13.75
CA LEU A 199 -1.29 -10.71 14.79
C LEU A 199 -2.22 -11.91 15.00
N HIS A 200 -3.53 -11.68 15.03
CA HIS A 200 -4.52 -12.78 15.10
C HIS A 200 -4.48 -13.66 13.83
N GLN A 201 -4.33 -13.07 12.65
CA GLN A 201 -4.17 -13.84 11.42
C GLN A 201 -2.89 -14.67 11.42
N ARG A 202 -1.78 -14.11 11.91
CA ARG A 202 -0.51 -14.83 12.08
C ARG A 202 -0.67 -16.03 12.99
N SER A 203 -1.27 -15.86 14.18
CA SER A 203 -1.46 -16.96 15.12
C SER A 203 -2.34 -18.07 14.52
N LYS A 204 -3.39 -17.71 13.78
CA LYS A 204 -4.26 -18.67 13.09
C LYS A 204 -3.54 -19.43 11.96
N GLN A 205 -2.68 -18.75 11.21
CA GLN A 205 -2.06 -19.29 9.99
C GLN A 205 -0.74 -20.03 10.22
N LEU A 206 0.01 -19.64 11.25
CA LEU A 206 1.31 -20.23 11.62
C LEU A 206 1.24 -21.04 12.94
N GLY A 207 0.36 -20.68 13.88
CA GLY A 207 0.24 -21.37 15.18
C GLY A 207 -0.40 -22.75 15.13
N GLY A 208 -1.01 -23.13 13.99
CA GLY A 208 -1.61 -24.45 13.79
C GLY A 208 -0.62 -25.61 13.67
N HIS A 209 0.69 -25.36 13.57
CA HIS A 209 1.70 -26.44 13.53
C HIS A 209 2.19 -26.90 14.91
N ALA A 210 1.90 -26.17 15.99
CA ALA A 210 2.34 -26.58 17.34
C ALA A 210 1.45 -27.66 18.00
N LYS A 211 0.37 -28.10 17.34
CA LYS A 211 -0.57 -29.12 17.87
C LYS A 211 -0.55 -30.46 17.13
N LYS A 212 0.39 -30.68 16.20
CA LYS A 212 0.63 -31.98 15.57
C LYS A 212 2.07 -32.43 15.76
N SER A 213 2.44 -32.70 17.01
CA SER A 213 3.37 -33.79 17.31
C SER A 213 2.68 -34.60 18.40
N GLN A 214 2.09 -35.71 17.97
CA GLN A 214 1.96 -36.89 18.83
C GLN A 214 3.35 -37.44 19.12
#